data_AF-A0A1V4W5Q0-F1
#
_entry.id   AF-A0A1V4W5Q0-F1
#
_cell.length_a   1.000
_cell.length_b   1.000
_cell.length_c   1.000
_cell.angle_alpha   90.00
_cell.angle_beta   90.00
_cell.angle_gamma   90.00
#
_symmetry.space_group_name_H-M   'P 1'
#
loop_
_entity.id
_entity.type
_entity.pdbx_description
1 polymer ?
#
loop_
_entity_poly.entity_id
_entity_poly.type
_entity_poly.pdbx_seq_one_letter_code
_entity_poly.pdbx_strand_id
1 'polypeptide(L)'
;MLSLSLAKQLAKYLSWEPRVGDLTIVFGEAGEEIIEPIISRHERERKIVLSLREMGELVWLPRLGRLLDELRIRAKKDFVLGYIKESNQWYYKDESIEIFSDSPEDASGKALLKLFESRQT
;
A
#
# COMPACT_ATOMS: atom_id res chain seq x y z
N MET A 1 1.93 6.56 -6.76
CA MET A 1 2.53 6.12 -5.48
C MET A 1 1.44 6.15 -4.42
N LEU A 2 1.36 5.12 -3.56
CA LEU A 2 0.35 5.07 -2.50
C LEU A 2 0.55 6.20 -1.48
N SER A 3 -0.52 6.85 -1.06
CA SER A 3 -0.48 7.85 0.01
C SER A 3 -0.08 7.23 1.35
N LEU A 4 0.74 7.97 2.11
CA LEU A 4 1.26 7.54 3.41
C LEU A 4 0.17 7.18 4.42
N SER A 5 -0.90 7.97 4.46
CA SER A 5 -2.04 7.76 5.35
C SER A 5 -2.75 6.45 5.05
N LEU A 6 -2.97 6.14 3.78
CA LEU A 6 -3.62 4.91 3.34
C LEU A 6 -2.73 3.69 3.60
N ALA A 7 -1.43 3.81 3.37
CA ALA A 7 -0.47 2.78 3.69
C ALA A 7 -0.46 2.43 5.20
N LYS A 8 -0.49 3.44 6.09
CA LYS A 8 -0.64 3.25 7.54
C LYS A 8 -1.93 2.53 7.92
N GLN A 9 -3.02 2.78 7.21
CA GLN A 9 -4.30 2.10 7.46
C GLN A 9 -4.25 0.63 7.02
N LEU A 10 -3.75 0.36 5.82
CA LEU A 10 -3.62 -1.01 5.27
C LEU A 10 -2.68 -1.89 6.09
N ALA A 11 -1.64 -1.30 6.67
CA ALA A 11 -0.68 -1.98 7.54
C ALA A 11 -1.30 -2.66 8.77
N LYS A 12 -2.51 -2.25 9.19
CA LYS A 12 -3.25 -2.90 10.28
C LYS A 12 -3.83 -4.26 9.90
N TYR A 13 -4.05 -4.50 8.62
CA TYR A 13 -4.78 -5.67 8.11
C TYR A 13 -3.87 -6.66 7.39
N LEU A 14 -2.72 -6.20 6.92
CA LEU A 14 -1.83 -6.98 6.09
C LEU A 14 -0.57 -7.35 6.85
N SER A 15 -0.28 -8.65 6.89
CA SER A 15 0.99 -9.20 7.34
C SER A 15 2.06 -8.95 6.27
N TRP A 16 2.35 -7.68 5.99
CA TRP A 16 3.29 -7.33 4.94
C TRP A 16 4.72 -7.45 5.45
N GLU A 17 5.37 -8.54 5.06
CA GLU A 17 6.82 -8.62 5.13
C GLU A 17 7.43 -7.83 3.96
N PRO A 18 8.32 -6.85 4.23
CA PRO A 18 9.01 -6.10 3.21
C PRO A 18 10.02 -6.97 2.46
N ARG A 19 10.22 -6.72 1.16
CA ARG A 19 11.23 -7.40 0.33
C ARG A 19 12.25 -6.41 -0.24
N VAL A 20 13.46 -6.90 -0.53
CA VAL A 20 14.47 -6.13 -1.28
C VAL A 20 13.87 -5.59 -2.58
N GLY A 21 14.03 -4.29 -2.81
CA GLY A 21 13.45 -3.57 -3.93
C GLY A 21 12.09 -2.90 -3.67
N ASP A 22 11.39 -3.22 -2.58
CA ASP A 22 10.21 -2.45 -2.15
C ASP A 22 10.62 -1.05 -1.70
N LEU A 23 9.73 -0.05 -1.78
CA LEU A 23 10.01 1.29 -1.25
C LEU A 23 9.77 1.31 0.26
N THR A 24 10.69 1.94 0.99
CA THR A 24 10.59 2.22 2.42
C THR A 24 10.82 3.70 2.66
N ILE A 25 10.43 4.17 3.84
CA ILE A 25 10.76 5.50 4.32
C ILE A 25 11.83 5.31 5.38
N VAL A 26 12.97 5.96 5.23
CA VAL A 26 13.99 6.04 6.27
C VAL A 26 14.03 7.45 6.81
N PHE A 27 14.33 7.59 8.10
CA PHE A 27 14.61 8.90 8.67
C PHE A 27 16.09 9.23 8.45
N GLY A 28 16.35 10.36 7.80
CA GLY A 28 17.69 10.91 7.67
C GLY A 28 18.22 11.43 9.01
N GLU A 29 19.50 11.81 9.04
CA GLU A 29 20.19 12.21 10.28
C GLU A 29 19.61 13.49 10.90
N ALA A 30 18.88 14.30 10.13
CA ALA A 30 18.18 15.48 10.62
C ALA A 30 16.68 15.25 10.89
N GLY A 31 16.22 13.98 10.83
CA GLY A 31 14.82 13.59 11.05
C GLY A 31 13.92 13.75 9.82
N GLU A 32 14.49 13.96 8.64
CA GLU A 32 13.76 14.05 7.39
C GLU A 32 13.29 12.67 6.88
N GLU A 33 12.07 12.61 6.33
CA GLU A 33 11.53 11.38 5.73
C GLU A 33 12.10 11.21 4.30
N ILE A 34 12.88 10.15 4.08
CA ILE A 34 13.50 9.84 2.80
C ILE A 34 12.87 8.57 2.23
N ILE A 35 12.30 8.66 1.03
CA ILE A 35 11.75 7.50 0.32
C ILE A 35 12.87 6.84 -0.49
N GLU A 36 13.20 5.59 -0.15
CA GLU A 36 14.23 4.85 -0.87
C GLU A 36 13.91 3.35 -0.98
N PRO A 37 14.45 2.64 -1.99
CA PRO A 37 14.28 1.20 -2.09
C PRO A 37 15.00 0.46 -0.96
N ILE A 38 14.39 -0.63 -0.49
CA ILE A 38 15.01 -1.55 0.44
C ILE A 38 16.21 -2.20 -0.25
N ILE A 39 17.40 -1.95 0.29
CA ILE A 39 18.65 -2.60 -0.11
C ILE A 39 19.12 -3.56 0.98
N SER A 40 19.92 -4.56 0.61
CA SER A 40 20.44 -5.58 1.53
C SER A 40 21.24 -4.99 2.71
N ARG A 41 21.78 -3.78 2.55
CA ARG A 41 22.44 -3.04 3.62
C ARG A 41 21.46 -2.68 4.75
N HIS A 42 20.22 -2.34 4.43
CA HIS A 42 19.21 -2.00 5.43
C HIS A 42 18.81 -3.23 6.27
N GLU A 43 18.75 -4.42 5.66
CA GLU A 43 18.52 -5.69 6.37
C GLU A 43 19.65 -5.98 7.36
N ARG A 44 20.91 -5.77 6.94
CA ARG A 44 22.11 -5.99 7.77
C ARG A 44 22.26 -4.98 8.91
N GLU A 45 21.95 -3.71 8.65
CA GLU A 45 22.05 -2.64 9.65
C GLU A 45 20.85 -2.61 10.61
N ARG A 46 19.86 -3.50 10.44
CA ARG A 46 18.53 -3.42 11.12
C ARG A 46 17.87 -2.05 10.98
N LYS A 47 18.27 -1.24 9.99
CA LYS A 47 17.65 0.03 9.64
C LYS A 47 16.32 -0.17 8.94
N ILE A 48 16.08 -1.36 8.37
CA ILE A 48 14.71 -1.84 8.17
C ILE A 48 14.24 -2.30 9.53
N VAL A 49 13.40 -1.51 10.18
CA VAL A 49 12.59 -2.01 11.27
C VAL A 49 11.58 -2.96 10.65
N LEU A 50 11.98 -4.24 10.58
CA LEU A 50 11.06 -5.34 10.40
C LEU A 50 10.17 -5.38 11.64
N SER A 51 8.88 -5.06 11.44
CA SER A 51 7.72 -5.67 12.09
C SER A 51 6.69 -4.61 12.53
N LEU A 52 5.54 -4.64 11.84
CA LEU A 52 4.25 -4.15 12.31
C LEU A 52 3.74 -4.99 13.51
N ARG A 53 4.52 -5.05 14.59
CA ARG A 53 4.05 -5.47 15.91
C ARG A 53 4.66 -4.54 16.95
N GLU A 54 3.86 -3.52 17.25
CA GLU A 54 3.98 -2.53 18.32
C GLU A 54 5.25 -1.66 18.29
N MET A 55 5.00 -0.35 18.13
CA MET A 55 5.92 0.79 18.27
C MET A 55 6.62 1.31 17.00
N GLY A 56 6.26 2.53 16.59
CA GLY A 56 7.22 3.48 16.01
C GLY A 56 7.37 3.52 14.48
N GLU A 57 6.49 4.30 13.85
CA GLU A 57 6.81 5.24 12.74
C GLU A 57 7.40 4.77 11.40
N LEU A 58 7.19 3.52 10.95
CA LEU A 58 7.57 3.13 9.59
C LEU A 58 6.38 2.72 8.73
N VAL A 59 6.32 3.29 7.52
CA VAL A 59 5.22 3.07 6.56
C VAL A 59 5.78 2.45 5.29
N TRP A 60 5.37 1.22 5.05
CA TRP A 60 5.70 0.51 3.82
C TRP A 60 4.70 0.89 2.72
N LEU A 61 5.21 1.28 1.54
CA LEU A 61 4.40 1.67 0.39
C LEU A 61 4.36 0.51 -0.62
N PRO A 62 3.31 -0.34 -0.63
CA PRO A 62 3.18 -1.38 -1.64
C PRO A 62 3.21 -0.77 -3.04
N ARG A 63 3.99 -1.41 -3.92
CA ARG A 63 3.87 -1.18 -5.36
C ARG A 63 2.49 -1.65 -5.84
N LEU A 64 1.99 -1.03 -6.90
CA LEU A 64 0.70 -1.35 -7.51
C LEU A 64 0.48 -2.86 -7.68
N GLY A 65 1.47 -3.59 -8.19
CA GLY A 65 1.37 -5.04 -8.41
C GLY A 65 1.00 -5.84 -7.15
N ARG A 66 1.55 -5.47 -5.99
CA ARG A 66 1.24 -6.14 -4.72
C ARG A 66 -0.17 -5.81 -4.22
N LEU A 67 -0.63 -4.57 -4.43
CA LEU A 67 -2.03 -4.21 -4.15
C LEU A 67 -3.00 -5.02 -5.02
N LEU A 68 -2.67 -5.17 -6.32
CA LEU A 68 -3.47 -5.93 -7.27
C LEU A 68 -3.51 -7.43 -6.92
N ASP A 69 -2.39 -8.01 -6.47
CA ASP A 69 -2.36 -9.40 -6.00
C ASP A 69 -3.25 -9.60 -4.77
N GLU A 70 -3.20 -8.71 -3.79
CA GLU A 70 -4.04 -8.80 -2.59
C GLU A 70 -5.53 -8.61 -2.91
N LEU A 71 -5.84 -7.72 -3.86
CA LEU A 71 -7.19 -7.51 -4.40
C LEU A 71 -7.69 -8.77 -5.14
N ARG A 72 -6.86 -9.39 -5.99
CA ARG A 72 -7.21 -10.63 -6.69
C ARG A 72 -7.56 -11.77 -5.73
N ILE A 73 -6.90 -11.84 -4.58
CA ILE A 73 -7.18 -12.85 -3.54
C ILE A 73 -8.51 -12.56 -2.81
N ARG A 74 -8.91 -11.28 -2.69
CA ARG A 74 -10.01 -10.85 -1.80
C ARG A 74 -11.28 -10.43 -2.50
N ALA A 75 -11.20 -9.95 -3.73
CA ALA A 75 -12.35 -9.59 -4.53
C ALA A 75 -13.21 -10.82 -4.77
N LYS A 76 -14.53 -10.67 -4.67
CA LYS A 76 -15.46 -11.79 -4.85
C LYS A 76 -15.53 -12.27 -6.31
N LYS A 77 -15.16 -11.40 -7.25
CA LYS A 77 -15.10 -11.62 -8.70
C LYS A 77 -14.01 -10.75 -9.32
N ASP A 78 -13.85 -10.85 -10.63
CA ASP A 78 -12.97 -9.98 -11.41
C ASP A 78 -13.26 -8.50 -11.13
N PHE A 79 -12.20 -7.72 -11.06
CA PHE A 79 -12.25 -6.29 -10.86
C PHE A 79 -11.56 -5.58 -12.03
N VAL A 80 -11.89 -4.31 -12.22
CA VAL A 80 -11.27 -3.42 -13.20
C VAL A 80 -10.51 -2.33 -12.46
N LEU A 81 -9.24 -2.15 -12.81
CA LEU A 81 -8.51 -0.93 -12.55
C LEU A 81 -8.40 -0.17 -13.88
N GLY A 82 -9.08 0.96 -13.99
CA GLY A 82 -9.13 1.76 -15.21
C GLY A 82 -8.73 3.21 -14.98
N TYR A 83 -8.63 3.96 -16.08
CA TYR A 83 -8.30 5.37 -16.07
C TYR A 83 -9.30 6.14 -16.94
N ILE A 84 -9.85 7.21 -16.38
CA ILE A 84 -10.77 8.12 -17.06
C ILE A 84 -9.98 9.36 -17.46
N LYS A 85 -9.90 9.60 -18.77
CA LYS A 85 -9.11 10.69 -19.33
C LYS A 85 -9.76 12.05 -19.06
N GLU A 86 -11.08 12.11 -19.06
CA GLU A 86 -11.88 13.32 -18.91
C GLU A 86 -11.70 13.95 -17.53
N SER A 87 -11.64 13.11 -16.48
CA SER A 87 -11.44 13.55 -15.10
C SER A 87 -9.99 13.42 -14.64
N ASN A 88 -9.10 12.85 -15.47
CA ASN A 88 -7.71 12.55 -15.12
C ASN A 88 -7.61 11.72 -13.82
N GLN A 89 -8.47 10.71 -13.69
CA GLN A 89 -8.57 9.89 -12.49
C GLN A 89 -8.48 8.40 -12.79
N TRP A 90 -7.86 7.68 -11.86
CA TRP A 90 -7.90 6.23 -11.80
C TRP A 90 -9.14 5.76 -11.06
N TYR A 91 -9.65 4.59 -11.42
CA TYR A 91 -10.74 3.97 -10.70
C TYR A 91 -10.52 2.47 -10.52
N TYR A 92 -10.90 1.99 -9.34
CA TYR A 92 -11.14 0.58 -9.08
C TYR A 92 -12.64 0.33 -9.13
N LYS A 93 -13.07 -0.74 -9.79
CA LYS A 93 -14.46 -1.18 -9.81
C LYS A 93 -14.58 -2.69 -9.77
N ASP A 94 -15.38 -3.19 -8.84
CA ASP A 94 -15.95 -4.54 -8.86
C ASP A 94 -17.48 -4.47 -8.69
N GLU A 95 -18.14 -5.61 -8.46
CA GLU A 95 -19.61 -5.65 -8.27
C GLU A 95 -20.12 -4.92 -7.01
N SER A 96 -19.22 -4.65 -6.06
CA SER A 96 -19.55 -4.16 -4.72
C SER A 96 -18.94 -2.79 -4.40
N ILE A 97 -17.83 -2.45 -5.04
CA ILE A 97 -17.03 -1.27 -4.72
C ILE A 97 -16.69 -0.54 -6.01
N GLU A 98 -16.90 0.77 -5.99
CA GLU A 98 -16.41 1.70 -6.99
C GLU A 98 -15.66 2.83 -6.27
N ILE A 99 -14.40 3.05 -6.64
CA ILE A 99 -13.51 4.03 -6.01
C ILE A 99 -12.74 4.77 -7.08
N PHE A 100 -12.66 6.10 -6.94
CA PHE A 100 -11.86 6.98 -7.77
C PHE A 100 -10.69 7.55 -6.95
N SER A 101 -9.55 7.73 -7.61
CA SER A 101 -8.37 8.34 -7.00
C SER A 101 -7.41 8.90 -8.04
N ASP A 102 -6.50 9.77 -7.59
CA ASP A 102 -5.53 10.43 -8.48
C ASP A 102 -4.40 9.50 -8.94
N SER A 103 -4.19 8.38 -8.25
CA SER A 103 -3.18 7.38 -8.56
C SER A 103 -3.78 5.98 -8.61
N PRO A 104 -3.21 5.07 -9.44
CA PRO A 104 -3.66 3.68 -9.48
C PRO A 104 -3.42 2.99 -8.13
N GLU A 105 -2.33 3.33 -7.42
CA GLU A 105 -2.06 2.76 -6.11
C GLU A 105 -3.10 3.18 -5.07
N ASP A 106 -3.50 4.46 -5.01
CA ASP A 106 -4.53 4.88 -4.06
C ASP A 106 -5.90 4.29 -4.40
N ALA A 107 -6.26 4.17 -5.68
CA ALA A 107 -7.51 3.53 -6.08
C ALA A 107 -7.53 2.06 -5.62
N SER A 108 -6.45 1.31 -5.87
CA SER A 108 -6.31 -0.07 -5.39
C SER A 108 -6.24 -0.18 -3.87
N GLY A 109 -5.49 0.70 -3.21
CA GLY A 109 -5.30 0.69 -1.76
C GLY A 109 -6.59 0.98 -1.00
N LYS A 110 -7.37 1.98 -1.45
CA LYS A 110 -8.68 2.29 -0.86
C LYS A 110 -9.67 1.14 -1.05
N ALA A 111 -9.67 0.50 -2.22
CA ALA A 111 -10.53 -0.66 -2.48
C ALA A 111 -10.18 -1.82 -1.56
N LEU A 112 -8.88 -2.10 -1.40
CA LEU A 112 -8.38 -3.13 -0.52
C LEU A 112 -8.73 -2.87 0.95
N LEU A 113 -8.60 -1.62 1.40
CA LEU A 113 -8.99 -1.21 2.76
C LEU A 113 -10.49 -1.46 3.01
N LYS A 114 -11.35 -1.05 2.07
CA LYS A 114 -12.80 -1.24 2.17
C LYS A 114 -13.18 -2.73 2.22
N LEU A 115 -12.49 -3.58 1.45
CA LEU A 115 -12.67 -5.03 1.53
C LEU A 115 -12.28 -5.59 2.91
N PHE A 116 -11.21 -5.09 3.52
CA PHE A 116 -10.82 -5.49 4.87
C PHE A 116 -11.83 -5.06 5.93
N GLU A 117 -12.29 -3.82 5.89
CA GLU A 117 -13.29 -3.29 6.83
C GLU A 117 -14.62 -4.06 6.71
N SER A 118 -15.05 -4.40 5.49
CA SER A 118 -16.29 -5.14 5.24
C SER A 118 -16.30 -6.59 5.74
N ARG A 119 -15.13 -7.18 6.05
CA ARG A 119 -15.00 -8.56 6.55
C ARG A 119 -14.91 -8.64 8.09
N GLN A 120 -14.87 -7.49 8.79
CA GLN A 120 -14.87 -7.43 10.25
C GLN A 120 -16.26 -7.24 10.86
N THR A 121 -17.31 -7.22 10.04
CA THR A 121 -18.73 -7.22 10.46
C THR A 121 -19.35 -8.56 10.14
#